data_AF-A0A938MVF6-F1
#
_entry.id   AF-A0A938MVF6-F1
#
_cell.length_a   1.000
_cell.length_b   1.000
_cell.length_c   1.000
_cell.angle_alpha   90.00
_cell.angle_beta   90.00
_cell.angle_gamma   90.00
#
_symmetry.space_group_name_H-M   'P 1'
#
loop_
_entity.id
_entity.type
_entity.pdbx_description
1 polymer ?
#
loop_
_entity_poly.entity_id
_entity_poly.type
_entity_poly.pdbx_seq_one_letter_code
_entity_poly.pdbx_strand_id
1 'polypeptide(L)'
;MSIRICVDPSNPGQFFACCGLLELADRFWPISEGWFDKGVFHVACKGGLDSLLANLVRDPPEEVTKLENGLPVKPLIAPLRFSFDDSATQGLTLDAWMTIKLDRGQTVTAANPPWNFWSGQQTTFRIWQDLRSTLANLLPAFPDSHFEDLFSQLVPLSGRFGFDPTAAWNALDVGFSPNEQKINVASSAAVELLAAVGIQRFRPNMAGDRQSFEYSTWGQPLPPSIASAAVAGAVSMPPTKCYRGQVVVRGSYAALGHSTTNQGDLHERVKGTHN
;
A
#
# COMPACT_ATOMS: atom_id res chain seq x y z
N MET A 1 -22.03 3.80 -9.18
CA MET A 1 -21.94 2.72 -8.17
C MET A 1 -20.89 3.15 -7.15
N SER A 2 -20.80 2.51 -5.99
CA SER A 2 -19.76 2.86 -5.00
C SER A 2 -19.12 1.60 -4.44
N ILE A 3 -17.79 1.54 -4.45
CA ILE A 3 -17.03 0.55 -3.70
C ILE A 3 -17.06 0.97 -2.23
N ARG A 4 -17.26 0.00 -1.33
CA ARG A 4 -17.29 0.19 0.13
C ARG A 4 -16.50 -0.92 0.78
N ILE A 5 -15.55 -0.57 1.64
CA ILE A 5 -14.71 -1.54 2.35
C ILE A 5 -14.54 -1.11 3.80
N CYS A 6 -14.74 -2.06 4.72
CA CYS A 6 -14.42 -1.92 6.13
C CYS A 6 -12.90 -1.73 6.29
N VAL A 7 -12.50 -0.67 6.99
CA VAL A 7 -11.11 -0.31 7.19
C VAL A 7 -10.85 0.07 8.64
N ASP A 8 -9.74 -0.41 9.19
CA ASP A 8 -9.11 0.16 10.37
C ASP A 8 -7.92 1.04 9.92
N PRO A 9 -8.06 2.37 9.93
CA PRO A 9 -6.96 3.26 9.53
C PRO A 9 -5.79 3.27 10.53
N SER A 10 -5.88 2.60 11.69
CA SER A 10 -4.73 2.36 12.56
C SER A 10 -3.81 1.26 12.02
N ASN A 11 -4.30 0.42 11.11
CA ASN A 11 -3.50 -0.46 10.29
C ASN A 11 -3.04 0.31 9.03
N PRO A 12 -1.77 0.75 8.94
CA PRO A 12 -1.28 1.49 7.78
C PRO A 12 -1.33 0.68 6.48
N GLY A 13 -1.22 -0.65 6.54
CA GLY A 13 -1.40 -1.50 5.37
C GLY A 13 -2.81 -1.36 4.78
N GLN A 14 -3.85 -1.44 5.61
CA GLN A 14 -5.23 -1.25 5.16
C GLN A 14 -5.47 0.18 4.66
N PHE A 15 -4.93 1.19 5.35
CA PHE A 15 -5.00 2.58 4.90
C PHE A 15 -4.38 2.79 3.51
N PHE A 16 -3.15 2.29 3.28
CA PHE A 16 -2.51 2.38 1.97
C PHE A 16 -3.21 1.49 0.93
N ALA A 17 -3.86 0.40 1.33
CA ALA A 17 -4.70 -0.39 0.45
C ALA A 17 -5.93 0.40 -0.04
N CYS A 18 -6.58 1.19 0.82
CA CYS A 18 -7.62 2.14 0.39
C CYS A 18 -7.09 3.14 -0.65
N CYS A 19 -5.88 3.66 -0.42
CA CYS A 19 -5.22 4.54 -1.39
C CYS A 19 -4.97 3.86 -2.73
N GLY A 20 -4.54 2.59 -2.71
CA GLY A 20 -4.34 1.80 -3.92
C GLY A 20 -5.65 1.51 -4.67
N LEU A 21 -6.75 1.26 -3.95
CA LEU A 21 -8.08 1.12 -4.55
C LEU A 21 -8.50 2.40 -5.27
N LEU A 22 -8.30 3.56 -4.65
CA LEU A 22 -8.61 4.84 -5.28
C LEU A 22 -7.74 5.09 -6.53
N GLU A 23 -6.44 4.79 -6.48
CA GLU A 23 -5.56 4.88 -7.66
C GLU A 23 -6.05 4.01 -8.82
N LEU A 24 -6.38 2.75 -8.54
CA LEU A 24 -6.85 1.81 -9.58
C LEU A 24 -8.23 2.19 -10.09
N ALA A 25 -9.14 2.59 -9.20
CA ALA A 25 -10.49 3.00 -9.58
C ALA A 25 -10.45 4.21 -10.53
N ASP A 26 -9.64 5.23 -10.25
CA ASP A 26 -9.52 6.39 -11.14
C ASP A 26 -8.85 6.06 -12.47
N ARG A 27 -7.89 5.11 -12.49
CA ARG A 27 -7.28 4.62 -13.72
C ARG A 27 -8.26 3.88 -14.61
N PHE A 28 -9.09 3.00 -14.04
CA PHE A 28 -10.09 2.23 -14.79
C PHE A 28 -11.32 3.07 -15.12
N TRP A 29 -11.70 3.96 -14.22
CA TRP A 29 -12.88 4.81 -14.30
C TRP A 29 -12.51 6.25 -13.92
N PRO A 30 -12.04 7.05 -14.89
CA PRO A 30 -11.63 8.43 -14.63
C PRO A 30 -12.71 9.24 -13.92
N ILE A 31 -12.27 10.15 -13.05
CA ILE A 31 -13.12 10.96 -12.17
C ILE A 31 -13.66 10.10 -11.01
N SER A 32 -12.87 9.14 -10.53
CA SER A 32 -13.19 8.42 -9.31
C SER A 32 -12.73 9.22 -8.09
N GLU A 33 -13.56 9.24 -7.05
CA GLU A 33 -13.28 9.96 -5.81
C GLU A 33 -13.40 9.02 -4.62
N GLY A 34 -12.48 9.13 -3.67
CA GLY A 34 -12.49 8.32 -2.45
C GLY A 34 -12.60 9.16 -1.19
N TRP A 35 -13.12 8.58 -0.11
CA TRP A 35 -13.17 9.21 1.22
C TRP A 35 -13.36 8.18 2.34
N PHE A 36 -13.03 8.58 3.57
CA PHE A 36 -13.25 7.79 4.78
C PHE A 36 -14.49 8.30 5.54
N ASP A 37 -15.39 7.39 5.91
CA ASP A 37 -16.49 7.68 6.82
C ASP A 37 -16.73 6.51 7.78
N LYS A 38 -16.73 6.78 9.09
CA LYS A 38 -17.11 5.82 10.16
C LYS A 38 -16.52 4.40 10.02
N GLY A 39 -15.22 4.28 9.71
CA GLY A 39 -14.55 2.98 9.58
C GLY A 39 -14.79 2.27 8.25
N VAL A 40 -15.36 2.98 7.27
CA VAL A 40 -15.54 2.51 5.90
C VAL A 40 -14.78 3.45 4.96
N PHE A 41 -14.08 2.88 4.00
CA PHE A 41 -13.56 3.61 2.86
C PHE A 41 -14.52 3.47 1.69
N HIS A 42 -14.88 4.61 1.11
CA HIS A 42 -15.79 4.72 -0.02
C HIS A 42 -15.01 5.13 -1.25
N VAL A 43 -15.38 4.58 -2.41
CA VAL A 43 -14.98 5.09 -3.72
C VAL A 43 -16.21 5.27 -4.58
N ALA A 44 -16.50 6.50 -4.99
CA ALA A 44 -17.48 6.79 -6.03
C ALA A 44 -16.83 6.55 -7.40
N CYS A 45 -17.33 5.56 -8.13
CA CYS A 45 -16.79 5.16 -9.43
C CYS A 45 -17.86 4.53 -10.33
N LYS A 46 -17.50 4.29 -11.60
CA LYS A 46 -18.42 3.68 -12.57
C LYS A 46 -18.50 2.16 -12.44
N GLY A 47 -17.45 1.47 -11.98
CA GLY A 47 -17.47 0.01 -11.81
C GLY A 47 -17.49 -0.46 -10.37
N GLY A 48 -17.24 -1.76 -10.19
CA GLY A 48 -17.34 -2.49 -8.91
C GLY A 48 -16.02 -3.09 -8.44
N LEU A 49 -15.96 -3.43 -7.16
CA LEU A 49 -14.74 -3.95 -6.52
C LEU A 49 -14.30 -5.29 -7.12
N ASP A 50 -15.25 -6.16 -7.44
CA ASP A 50 -15.05 -7.42 -8.16
C ASP A 50 -14.26 -7.23 -9.47
N SER A 51 -14.71 -6.31 -10.32
CA SER A 51 -14.07 -6.05 -11.61
C SER A 51 -12.70 -5.40 -11.45
N LEU A 52 -12.51 -4.54 -10.45
CA LEU A 52 -11.22 -3.93 -10.12
C LEU A 52 -10.21 -5.00 -9.68
N LEU A 53 -10.60 -5.86 -8.75
CA LEU A 53 -9.73 -6.93 -8.23
C LEU A 53 -9.42 -7.96 -9.32
N ALA A 54 -10.41 -8.32 -10.15
CA ALA A 54 -10.20 -9.20 -11.29
C ALA A 54 -9.15 -8.63 -12.26
N ASN A 55 -9.21 -7.33 -12.57
CA ASN A 55 -8.20 -6.68 -13.40
C ASN A 55 -6.82 -6.59 -12.73
N LEU A 56 -6.75 -6.30 -11.43
CA LEU A 56 -5.50 -6.26 -10.67
C LEU A 56 -4.74 -7.59 -10.71
N VAL A 57 -5.47 -8.71 -10.68
CA VAL A 57 -4.87 -10.05 -10.65
C VAL A 57 -4.86 -10.75 -12.01
N ARG A 58 -5.35 -10.11 -13.08
CA ARG A 58 -5.49 -10.73 -14.40
C ARG A 58 -4.13 -11.12 -14.97
N ASP A 59 -3.24 -10.15 -15.13
CA ASP A 59 -1.95 -10.34 -15.78
C ASP A 59 -0.80 -10.14 -14.79
N PRO A 60 0.31 -10.92 -14.88
CA PRO A 60 1.51 -10.62 -14.12
C PRO A 60 2.16 -9.33 -14.65
N PRO A 61 2.82 -8.53 -13.78
CA PRO A 61 3.58 -7.37 -14.23
C PRO A 61 4.84 -7.79 -14.99
N GLU A 62 5.40 -6.88 -15.77
CA GLU A 62 6.77 -6.98 -16.27
C GLU A 62 7.76 -6.59 -15.16
N GLU A 63 8.78 -7.43 -14.91
CA GLU A 63 9.89 -7.11 -14.02
C GLU A 63 10.95 -6.26 -14.75
N VAL A 64 11.12 -5.01 -14.32
CA VAL A 64 12.04 -4.06 -14.97
C VAL A 64 13.45 -4.20 -14.41
N THR A 65 14.26 -5.07 -15.02
CA THR A 65 15.67 -5.31 -14.62
C THR A 65 16.66 -4.34 -15.27
N LYS A 66 16.20 -3.48 -16.17
CA LYS A 66 16.99 -2.42 -16.80
C LYS A 66 16.10 -1.21 -17.06
N LEU A 67 16.50 -0.04 -16.57
CA LEU A 67 15.78 1.21 -16.77
C LEU A 67 15.96 1.73 -18.21
N GLU A 68 15.11 2.67 -18.63
CA GLU A 68 15.14 3.27 -19.98
C GLU A 68 16.46 3.98 -20.28
N ASN A 69 17.11 4.55 -19.26
CA ASN A 69 18.44 5.15 -19.36
C ASN A 69 19.58 4.11 -19.37
N GLY A 70 19.26 2.82 -19.41
CA GLY A 70 20.20 1.71 -19.49
C GLY A 70 20.76 1.23 -18.16
N LEU A 71 20.42 1.85 -17.03
CA LEU A 71 20.91 1.43 -15.71
C LEU A 71 20.36 0.03 -15.34
N PRO A 72 21.23 -0.91 -14.93
CA PRO A 72 20.78 -2.21 -14.47
C PRO A 72 20.08 -2.07 -13.10
N VAL A 73 19.09 -2.92 -12.86
CA VAL A 73 18.36 -3.02 -11.60
C VAL A 73 18.43 -4.46 -11.10
N LYS A 74 18.77 -4.63 -9.82
CA LYS A 74 18.77 -5.96 -9.21
C LYS A 74 17.32 -6.45 -9.05
N PRO A 75 17.00 -7.73 -9.31
CA PRO A 75 15.66 -8.29 -9.12
C PRO A 75 15.08 -8.03 -7.72
N LEU A 76 15.95 -7.96 -6.71
CA LEU A 76 15.58 -7.61 -5.34
C LEU A 76 14.76 -6.31 -5.24
N ILE A 77 14.98 -5.33 -6.11
CA ILE A 77 14.32 -4.01 -6.08
C ILE A 77 13.77 -3.61 -7.45
N ALA A 78 13.62 -4.57 -8.36
CA ALA A 78 13.15 -4.27 -9.71
C ALA A 78 11.74 -3.64 -9.66
N PRO A 79 11.51 -2.53 -10.39
CA PRO A 79 10.16 -2.02 -10.59
C PRO A 79 9.25 -3.07 -11.24
N LEU A 80 7.96 -2.97 -10.95
CA LEU A 80 6.92 -3.79 -11.55
C LEU A 80 6.05 -2.92 -12.46
N ARG A 81 6.05 -3.22 -13.76
CA ARG A 81 5.28 -2.48 -14.77
C ARG A 81 4.02 -3.25 -15.13
N PHE A 82 2.87 -2.58 -15.03
CA PHE A 82 1.55 -3.10 -15.31
C PHE A 82 1.01 -2.47 -16.59
N SER A 83 0.29 -3.27 -17.36
CA SER A 83 -0.59 -2.82 -18.44
C SER A 83 -1.98 -3.36 -18.15
N PHE A 84 -2.97 -2.48 -18.01
CA PHE A 84 -4.35 -2.88 -17.72
C PHE A 84 -5.24 -2.90 -18.97
N ASP A 85 -4.76 -2.30 -20.05
CA ASP A 85 -5.33 -2.34 -21.38
C ASP A 85 -4.32 -2.91 -22.39
N ASP A 86 -4.82 -3.49 -23.48
CA ASP A 86 -4.00 -4.00 -24.58
C ASP A 86 -3.26 -2.86 -25.33
N SER A 87 -3.67 -1.61 -25.10
CA SER A 87 -3.07 -0.39 -25.68
C SER A 87 -2.02 0.30 -24.79
N ALA A 88 -1.75 -0.22 -23.59
CA ALA A 88 -0.80 0.34 -22.61
C ALA A 88 -1.04 1.82 -22.20
N THR A 89 -2.23 2.36 -22.45
CA THR A 89 -2.61 3.71 -22.04
C THR A 89 -3.01 3.78 -20.57
N GLN A 90 -3.40 2.64 -20.00
CA GLN A 90 -3.71 2.45 -18.59
C GLN A 90 -2.62 1.57 -17.97
N GLY A 91 -1.40 2.13 -17.87
CA GLY A 91 -0.26 1.46 -17.25
C GLY A 91 0.17 2.08 -15.92
N LEU A 92 0.72 1.27 -15.02
CA LEU A 92 1.27 1.71 -13.74
C LEU A 92 2.66 1.09 -13.55
N THR A 93 3.61 1.85 -13.04
CA THR A 93 4.89 1.29 -12.59
C THR A 93 5.01 1.47 -11.09
N LEU A 94 5.21 0.36 -10.38
CA LEU A 94 5.49 0.35 -8.96
C LEU A 94 7.01 0.29 -8.77
N ASP A 95 7.57 1.36 -8.21
CA ASP A 95 9.01 1.51 -8.00
C ASP A 95 9.35 2.18 -6.66
N ALA A 96 8.37 2.30 -5.75
CA ALA A 96 8.54 3.00 -4.47
C ALA A 96 9.73 2.53 -3.62
N TRP A 97 10.16 1.28 -3.80
CA TRP A 97 11.28 0.62 -3.14
C TRP A 97 12.63 0.80 -3.83
N MET A 98 12.68 1.51 -4.96
CA MET A 98 13.88 1.75 -5.74
C MET A 98 14.15 3.25 -5.83
N THR A 99 15.43 3.61 -5.85
CA THR A 99 15.89 4.98 -6.14
C THR A 99 17.12 4.94 -7.02
N ILE A 100 17.33 6.01 -7.77
CA ILE A 100 18.61 6.28 -8.43
C ILE A 100 19.41 7.18 -7.49
N LYS A 101 20.69 6.88 -7.30
CA LYS A 101 21.59 7.72 -6.50
C LYS A 101 23.00 7.72 -7.10
N LEU A 102 23.80 8.68 -6.66
CA LEU A 102 25.24 8.68 -6.91
C LEU A 102 25.95 7.81 -5.87
N ASP A 103 26.75 6.85 -6.31
CA ASP A 103 27.66 6.07 -5.47
C ASP A 103 29.06 6.13 -6.08
N ARG A 104 30.02 6.68 -5.33
CA ARG A 104 31.42 6.87 -5.76
C ARG A 104 31.55 7.49 -7.17
N GLY A 105 30.71 8.49 -7.47
CA GLY A 105 30.71 9.22 -8.75
C GLY A 105 30.01 8.50 -9.91
N GLN A 106 29.40 7.34 -9.67
CA GLN A 106 28.62 6.60 -10.66
C GLN A 106 27.12 6.65 -10.31
N THR A 107 26.29 6.83 -11.32
CA THR A 107 24.84 6.72 -11.17
C THR A 107 24.46 5.25 -11.06
N VAL A 108 23.86 4.86 -9.95
CA VAL A 108 23.46 3.47 -9.67
C VAL A 108 22.02 3.41 -9.19
N THR A 109 21.39 2.25 -9.38
CA THR A 109 20.12 1.92 -8.74
C THR A 109 20.36 1.35 -7.34
N ALA A 110 19.50 1.71 -6.40
CA ALA A 110 19.60 1.32 -5.01
C ALA A 110 18.22 1.15 -4.38
N ALA A 111 18.16 0.43 -3.26
CA ALA A 111 16.94 0.32 -2.48
C ALA A 111 16.54 1.69 -1.90
N ASN A 112 15.24 1.91 -1.70
CA ASN A 112 14.66 3.12 -1.14
C ASN A 112 13.93 2.85 0.19
N PRO A 113 14.66 2.82 1.32
CA PRO A 113 14.06 2.62 2.63
C PRO A 113 13.04 3.72 2.99
N PRO A 114 11.97 3.38 3.72
CA PRO A 114 11.71 2.07 4.32
C PRO A 114 10.99 1.08 3.37
N TRP A 115 10.62 1.47 2.15
CA TRP A 115 9.68 0.74 1.30
C TRP A 115 10.19 -0.59 0.73
N ASN A 116 11.44 -0.98 1.02
CA ASN A 116 12.08 -2.24 0.63
C ASN A 116 12.18 -3.25 1.79
N PHE A 117 11.04 -3.57 2.39
CA PHE A 117 10.90 -4.36 3.62
C PHE A 117 11.31 -5.84 3.53
N TRP A 118 11.63 -6.38 2.36
CA TRP A 118 12.00 -7.80 2.18
C TRP A 118 13.52 -8.00 2.12
N SER A 119 13.95 -9.25 2.33
CA SER A 119 15.37 -9.64 2.33
C SER A 119 15.59 -11.07 1.84
N GLY A 120 16.86 -11.50 1.77
CA GLY A 120 17.22 -12.87 1.39
C GLY A 120 16.95 -13.16 -0.08
N GLN A 121 16.28 -14.29 -0.36
CA GLN A 121 15.97 -14.77 -1.72
C GLN A 121 14.63 -14.23 -2.27
N GLN A 122 13.99 -13.31 -1.56
CA GLN A 122 12.74 -12.68 -2.00
C GLN A 122 13.04 -11.58 -3.03
N THR A 123 12.25 -11.53 -4.10
CA THR A 123 12.28 -10.45 -5.09
C THR A 123 10.91 -9.78 -5.17
N THR A 124 10.84 -8.56 -5.68
CA THR A 124 9.58 -7.83 -5.86
C THR A 124 8.60 -8.61 -6.72
N PHE A 125 9.09 -9.16 -7.85
CA PHE A 125 8.29 -9.96 -8.77
C PHE A 125 7.77 -11.24 -8.12
N ARG A 126 8.61 -11.98 -7.39
CA ARG A 126 8.19 -13.22 -6.73
C ARG A 126 7.14 -12.96 -5.64
N ILE A 127 7.35 -11.93 -4.81
CA ILE A 127 6.38 -11.53 -3.79
C ILE A 127 5.04 -11.18 -4.45
N TRP A 128 5.07 -10.34 -5.49
CA TRP A 128 3.86 -9.95 -6.21
C TRP A 128 3.15 -11.16 -6.81
N GLN A 129 3.88 -12.06 -7.46
CA GLN A 129 3.31 -13.23 -8.14
C GLN A 129 2.63 -14.20 -7.15
N ASP A 130 3.25 -14.44 -6.00
CA ASP A 130 2.68 -15.26 -4.93
C ASP A 130 1.37 -14.63 -4.42
N LEU A 131 1.40 -13.34 -4.05
CA LEU A 131 0.23 -12.60 -3.57
C LEU A 131 -0.91 -12.55 -4.60
N ARG A 132 -0.57 -12.25 -5.86
CA ARG A 132 -1.51 -12.18 -6.98
C ARG A 132 -2.22 -13.51 -7.19
N SER A 133 -1.44 -14.60 -7.25
CA SER A 133 -1.99 -15.94 -7.47
C SER A 133 -2.90 -16.37 -6.32
N THR A 134 -2.50 -16.06 -5.08
CA THR A 134 -3.34 -16.30 -3.91
C THR A 134 -4.65 -15.53 -3.98
N LEU A 135 -4.62 -14.23 -4.27
CA LEU A 135 -5.85 -13.43 -4.38
C LEU A 135 -6.73 -13.91 -5.53
N ALA A 136 -6.15 -14.20 -6.70
CA ALA A 136 -6.89 -14.72 -7.86
C ALA A 136 -7.62 -16.04 -7.56
N ASN A 137 -7.04 -16.92 -6.73
CA ASN A 137 -7.68 -18.17 -6.31
C ASN A 137 -8.81 -17.94 -5.30
N LEU A 138 -8.77 -16.86 -4.52
CA LEU A 138 -9.80 -16.53 -3.53
C LEU A 138 -11.03 -15.86 -4.16
N LEU A 139 -10.85 -15.01 -5.17
CA LEU A 139 -11.93 -14.19 -5.76
C LEU A 139 -13.17 -15.00 -6.23
N PRO A 140 -13.04 -16.16 -6.91
CA PRO A 140 -14.22 -16.92 -7.37
C PRO A 140 -15.12 -17.41 -6.24
N ALA A 141 -14.59 -17.49 -5.01
CA ALA A 141 -15.31 -17.98 -3.84
C ALA A 141 -15.84 -16.84 -2.95
N PHE A 142 -15.68 -15.57 -3.34
CA PHE A 142 -16.15 -14.43 -2.54
C PHE A 142 -17.66 -14.21 -2.73
N PRO A 143 -18.49 -14.43 -1.70
CA PRO A 143 -19.84 -13.86 -1.70
C PRO A 143 -19.76 -12.32 -1.62
N ASP A 144 -20.83 -11.64 -2.02
CA ASP A 144 -20.90 -10.17 -2.02
C ASP A 144 -20.49 -9.53 -0.68
N SER A 145 -20.81 -10.16 0.45
CA SER A 145 -20.42 -9.68 1.79
C SER A 145 -18.91 -9.71 2.06
N HIS A 146 -18.15 -10.59 1.41
CA HIS A 146 -16.68 -10.67 1.59
C HIS A 146 -15.94 -9.53 0.90
N PHE A 147 -16.59 -8.82 -0.03
CA PHE A 147 -16.02 -7.64 -0.66
C PHE A 147 -15.97 -6.45 0.31
N GLU A 148 -16.95 -6.31 1.22
CA GLU A 148 -16.90 -5.30 2.27
C GLU A 148 -15.81 -5.61 3.31
N ASP A 149 -15.58 -6.90 3.61
CA ASP A 149 -14.57 -7.38 4.56
C ASP A 149 -13.25 -7.84 3.89
N LEU A 150 -12.92 -7.29 2.72
CA LEU A 150 -11.76 -7.68 1.90
C LEU A 150 -10.45 -7.73 2.70
N PHE A 151 -10.24 -6.75 3.58
CA PHE A 151 -9.00 -6.63 4.35
C PHE A 151 -8.90 -7.62 5.52
N SER A 152 -10.01 -8.23 5.91
CA SER A 152 -10.06 -9.26 6.96
C SER A 152 -9.80 -10.67 6.42
N GLN A 153 -9.64 -10.82 5.10
CA GLN A 153 -9.36 -12.12 4.46
C GLN A 153 -7.89 -12.51 4.64
N LEU A 154 -7.58 -13.16 5.76
CA LEU A 154 -6.23 -13.60 6.10
C LEU A 154 -5.96 -15.01 5.61
N VAL A 155 -4.86 -15.20 4.89
CA VAL A 155 -4.43 -16.50 4.41
C VAL A 155 -2.94 -16.73 4.66
N PRO A 156 -2.48 -17.98 4.83
CA PRO A 156 -1.07 -18.30 4.96
C PRO A 156 -0.29 -17.87 3.70
N LEU A 157 0.76 -17.05 3.85
CA LEU A 157 1.58 -16.55 2.74
C LEU A 157 3.08 -16.91 2.88
N SER A 158 3.69 -17.31 1.76
CA SER A 158 5.12 -17.60 1.60
C SER A 158 6.01 -16.36 1.42
N GLY A 159 5.44 -15.25 0.96
CA GLY A 159 6.11 -13.98 0.70
C GLY A 159 5.13 -12.82 0.87
N ARG A 160 5.64 -11.65 1.27
CA ARG A 160 4.85 -10.43 1.46
C ARG A 160 5.73 -9.20 1.36
N PHE A 161 5.11 -8.04 1.11
CA PHE A 161 5.83 -6.77 1.12
C PHE A 161 6.02 -6.24 2.54
N GLY A 162 5.22 -6.65 3.53
CA GLY A 162 5.38 -6.21 4.92
C GLY A 162 4.62 -4.92 5.23
N PHE A 163 3.63 -4.58 4.41
CA PHE A 163 2.74 -3.45 4.67
C PHE A 163 1.67 -3.77 5.70
N ASP A 164 1.24 -5.02 5.83
CA ASP A 164 0.22 -5.42 6.79
C ASP A 164 0.83 -5.76 8.18
N PRO A 165 0.58 -4.95 9.22
CA PRO A 165 1.03 -5.22 10.58
C PRO A 165 0.29 -6.38 11.24
N THR A 166 -0.87 -6.83 10.74
CA THR A 166 -1.65 -7.93 11.33
C THR A 166 -0.83 -9.21 11.38
N ALA A 167 0.01 -9.42 10.38
CA ALA A 167 0.90 -10.56 10.32
C ALA A 167 2.01 -10.52 11.40
N ALA A 168 2.23 -9.41 12.10
CA ALA A 168 3.21 -9.31 13.19
C ALA A 168 2.75 -10.04 14.46
N TRP A 169 1.47 -9.92 14.79
CA TRP A 169 0.90 -10.45 16.03
C TRP A 169 1.10 -11.96 16.14
N ASN A 170 0.98 -12.68 15.02
CA ASN A 170 1.23 -14.12 14.95
C ASN A 170 2.71 -14.51 14.99
N ALA A 171 3.63 -13.58 14.74
CA ALA A 171 5.09 -13.82 14.73
C ALA A 171 5.77 -13.47 16.05
N LEU A 172 5.15 -12.61 16.89
CA LEU A 172 5.66 -12.28 18.23
C LEU A 172 5.69 -13.50 19.18
N ASP A 173 5.01 -14.59 18.83
CA ASP A 173 5.10 -15.89 19.53
C ASP A 173 6.36 -16.72 19.16
N VAL A 174 7.17 -16.28 18.20
CA VAL A 174 8.38 -17.01 17.78
C VAL A 174 9.56 -16.06 17.54
N GLY A 175 10.49 -16.01 18.50
CA GLY A 175 11.71 -15.19 18.46
C GLY A 175 12.77 -15.60 17.43
N PHE A 176 12.36 -16.14 16.28
CA PHE A 176 13.24 -16.63 15.21
C PHE A 176 12.73 -16.21 13.83
N SER A 177 13.66 -16.06 12.86
CA SER A 177 13.34 -15.70 11.48
C SER A 177 12.43 -16.75 10.83
N PRO A 178 11.19 -16.42 10.43
CA PRO A 178 10.24 -17.37 9.82
C PRO A 178 10.74 -17.99 8.51
N ASN A 179 11.71 -17.34 7.86
CA ASN A 179 12.25 -17.76 6.55
C ASN A 179 13.05 -19.07 6.62
N GLU A 180 13.60 -19.44 7.77
CA GLU A 180 14.33 -20.70 7.92
C GLU A 180 13.43 -21.88 8.30
N GLN A 181 12.18 -21.62 8.72
CA GLN A 181 11.26 -22.65 9.24
C GLN A 181 9.97 -22.86 8.43
N LYS A 182 9.83 -22.26 7.23
CA LYS A 182 8.62 -22.39 6.37
C LYS A 182 7.30 -22.11 7.12
N ILE A 183 7.32 -21.22 8.11
CA ILE A 183 6.11 -20.86 8.85
C ILE A 183 5.32 -19.86 8.02
N ASN A 184 4.21 -20.30 7.45
CA ASN A 184 3.29 -19.42 6.77
C ASN A 184 2.60 -18.53 7.83
N VAL A 185 2.68 -17.21 7.66
CA VAL A 185 1.97 -16.28 8.53
C VAL A 185 0.71 -15.82 7.82
N ALA A 186 -0.41 -15.84 8.53
CA ALA A 186 -1.67 -15.35 8.00
C ALA A 186 -1.60 -13.82 7.79
N SER A 187 -1.89 -13.37 6.57
CA SER A 187 -1.92 -11.96 6.17
C SER A 187 -2.92 -11.77 5.03
N SER A 188 -3.39 -10.54 4.79
CA SER A 188 -4.27 -10.28 3.65
C SER A 188 -3.48 -10.02 2.37
N ALA A 189 -3.65 -10.87 1.37
CA ALA A 189 -3.03 -10.68 0.05
C ALA A 189 -3.52 -9.40 -0.63
N ALA A 190 -4.80 -9.07 -0.45
CA ALA A 190 -5.39 -7.83 -0.97
C ALA A 190 -4.75 -6.59 -0.33
N VAL A 191 -4.56 -6.60 1.00
CA VAL A 191 -3.91 -5.48 1.70
C VAL A 191 -2.48 -5.27 1.18
N GLU A 192 -1.67 -6.33 1.09
CA GLU A 192 -0.27 -6.21 0.63
C GLU A 192 -0.17 -5.69 -0.81
N LEU A 193 -0.99 -6.21 -1.74
CA LEU A 193 -0.99 -5.77 -3.14
C LEU A 193 -1.48 -4.33 -3.30
N LEU A 194 -2.62 -4.00 -2.70
CA LEU A 194 -3.22 -2.68 -2.83
C LEU A 194 -2.38 -1.63 -2.09
N ALA A 195 -1.75 -1.97 -0.96
CA ALA A 195 -0.84 -1.06 -0.26
C ALA A 195 0.41 -0.75 -1.11
N ALA A 196 0.95 -1.74 -1.82
CA ALA A 196 2.05 -1.52 -2.77
C ALA A 196 1.66 -0.52 -3.88
N VAL A 197 0.42 -0.61 -4.36
CA VAL A 197 -0.13 0.37 -5.31
C VAL A 197 -0.32 1.74 -4.66
N GLY A 198 -0.92 1.82 -3.47
CA GLY A 198 -1.22 3.08 -2.77
C GLY A 198 0.03 3.88 -2.42
N ILE A 199 0.94 3.25 -1.66
CA ILE A 199 2.35 3.17 -2.06
C ILE A 199 2.86 4.26 -3.00
N GLN A 200 2.67 3.97 -4.30
CA GLN A 200 3.24 4.62 -5.45
C GLN A 200 2.82 6.09 -5.66
N ARG A 201 1.66 6.53 -5.17
CA ARG A 201 1.25 7.94 -5.22
C ARG A 201 1.12 8.56 -3.83
N PHE A 202 0.53 7.83 -2.89
CA PHE A 202 0.07 8.35 -1.61
C PHE A 202 1.18 8.23 -0.56
N ARG A 203 2.25 9.01 -0.73
CA ARG A 203 3.38 9.00 0.21
C ARG A 203 2.99 9.68 1.53
N PRO A 204 3.19 9.01 2.68
CA PRO A 204 3.06 9.66 3.98
C PRO A 204 4.18 10.68 4.20
N ASN A 205 3.99 11.55 5.19
CA ASN A 205 5.06 12.42 5.65
C ASN A 205 6.07 11.60 6.48
N MET A 206 7.25 11.34 5.91
CA MET A 206 8.30 10.57 6.57
C MET A 206 9.13 11.45 7.49
N ALA A 207 9.39 10.97 8.71
CA ALA A 207 10.39 11.59 9.58
C ALA A 207 11.81 11.44 8.97
N GLY A 208 12.71 12.35 9.34
CA GLY A 208 14.09 12.37 8.80
C GLY A 208 14.90 11.10 9.07
N ASP A 209 14.57 10.38 10.16
CA ASP A 209 15.16 9.09 10.52
C ASP A 209 14.61 7.90 9.72
N ARG A 210 13.54 8.10 8.94
CA ARG A 210 12.78 7.08 8.21
C ARG A 210 12.23 5.93 9.07
N GLN A 211 12.18 6.10 10.39
CA GLN A 211 11.63 5.10 11.32
C GLN A 211 10.19 5.40 11.70
N SER A 212 9.75 6.65 11.58
CA SER A 212 8.36 7.05 11.81
C SER A 212 7.79 7.80 10.61
N PHE A 213 6.47 7.75 10.49
CA PHE A 213 5.75 8.40 9.40
C PHE A 213 4.35 8.82 9.86
N GLU A 214 3.82 9.85 9.22
CA GLU A 214 2.48 10.35 9.49
C GLU A 214 1.62 10.31 8.23
N TYR A 215 0.37 9.91 8.40
CA TYR A 215 -0.63 9.93 7.36
C TYR A 215 -1.99 10.36 7.91
N SER A 216 -2.82 10.93 7.05
CA SER A 216 -4.14 11.43 7.47
C SER A 216 -5.27 10.87 6.62
N THR A 217 -6.38 10.56 7.26
CA THR A 217 -7.65 10.31 6.58
C THR A 217 -8.32 11.62 6.19
N TRP A 218 -9.25 11.55 5.27
CA TRP A 218 -10.06 12.68 4.84
C TRP A 218 -11.51 12.23 4.66
N GLY A 219 -12.45 13.15 4.90
CA GLY A 219 -13.87 12.81 5.01
C GLY A 219 -14.74 13.24 3.83
N GLN A 220 -14.18 13.97 2.86
CA GLN A 220 -14.89 14.42 1.66
C GLN A 220 -14.42 13.65 0.42
N PRO A 221 -15.27 13.42 -0.60
CA PRO A 221 -14.81 12.80 -1.85
C PRO A 221 -13.65 13.60 -2.46
N LEU A 222 -12.52 12.92 -2.70
CA LEU A 222 -11.35 13.50 -3.34
C LEU A 222 -10.82 12.60 -4.45
N PRO A 223 -10.38 13.15 -5.60
CA PRO A 223 -9.64 12.39 -6.61
C PRO A 223 -8.23 12.05 -6.10
N PRO A 224 -7.53 11.04 -6.70
CA PRO A 224 -6.22 10.59 -6.22
C PRO A 224 -5.18 11.70 -6.05
N SER A 225 -5.19 12.71 -6.93
CA SER A 225 -4.24 13.83 -6.91
C SER A 225 -4.37 14.73 -5.68
N ILE A 226 -5.59 14.96 -5.20
CA ILE A 226 -5.85 15.78 -4.01
C ILE A 226 -5.79 14.92 -2.75
N ALA A 227 -6.30 13.69 -2.82
CA ALA A 227 -6.21 12.73 -1.74
C ALA A 227 -4.75 12.42 -1.37
N SER A 228 -3.81 12.35 -2.32
CA SER A 228 -2.39 12.16 -2.00
C SER A 228 -1.79 13.33 -1.20
N ALA A 229 -2.25 14.56 -1.44
CA ALA A 229 -1.86 15.71 -0.63
C ALA A 229 -2.49 15.64 0.78
N ALA A 230 -3.71 15.12 0.90
CA ALA A 230 -4.36 14.88 2.19
C ALA A 230 -3.62 13.83 3.02
N VAL A 231 -3.17 12.73 2.39
CA VAL A 231 -2.34 11.70 3.05
C VAL A 231 -1.10 12.31 3.68
N ALA A 232 -0.38 13.17 2.95
CA ALA A 232 0.82 13.84 3.45
C ALA A 232 0.55 14.95 4.48
N GLY A 233 -0.73 15.24 4.82
CA GLY A 233 -1.12 16.32 5.72
C GLY A 233 -1.03 17.73 5.11
N ALA A 234 -0.77 17.84 3.81
CA ALA A 234 -0.69 19.12 3.11
C ALA A 234 -2.07 19.74 2.82
N VAL A 235 -3.11 18.90 2.74
CA VAL A 235 -4.51 19.30 2.59
C VAL A 235 -5.32 18.68 3.73
N SER A 236 -6.25 19.42 4.31
CA SER A 236 -7.17 18.90 5.33
C SER A 236 -8.61 19.04 4.86
N MET A 237 -9.34 17.92 4.82
CA MET A 237 -10.74 17.84 4.41
C MET A 237 -11.53 17.10 5.49
N PRO A 238 -12.19 17.83 6.41
CA PRO A 238 -12.87 17.23 7.56
C PRO A 238 -14.01 16.25 7.19
N PRO A 239 -14.28 15.25 8.07
CA PRO A 239 -13.46 14.88 9.22
C PRO A 239 -12.09 14.32 8.81
N THR A 240 -11.05 14.74 9.51
CA THR A 240 -9.66 14.29 9.31
C THR A 240 -9.16 13.68 10.60
N LYS A 241 -8.46 12.55 10.51
CA LYS A 241 -7.70 11.96 11.63
C LYS A 241 -6.26 11.73 11.17
N CYS A 242 -5.31 12.14 12.01
CA CYS A 242 -3.90 11.94 11.76
C CYS A 242 -3.39 10.73 12.55
N TYR A 243 -2.61 9.89 11.88
CA TYR A 243 -2.04 8.66 12.41
C TYR A 243 -0.53 8.73 12.30
N ARG A 244 0.15 8.28 13.35
CA ARG A 244 1.60 8.13 13.42
C ARG A 244 1.94 6.64 13.44
N GLY A 245 2.60 6.19 12.39
CA GLY A 245 3.11 4.83 12.24
C GLY A 245 4.61 4.74 12.51
N GLN A 246 5.08 3.51 12.67
CA GLN A 246 6.49 3.19 12.83
C GLN A 246 6.89 2.02 11.95
N VAL A 247 8.15 2.03 11.53
CA VAL A 247 8.81 0.89 10.92
C VAL A 247 9.34 -0.01 12.03
N VAL A 248 8.94 -1.27 12.03
CA VAL A 248 9.34 -2.27 13.02
C VAL A 248 10.29 -3.29 12.38
N VAL A 249 11.23 -3.81 13.17
CA VAL A 249 12.16 -4.86 12.74
C VAL A 249 11.60 -6.22 13.18
N ARG A 250 11.53 -7.18 12.25
CA ARG A 250 11.06 -8.55 12.47
C ARG A 250 12.15 -9.55 12.06
N GLY A 251 13.13 -9.74 12.94
CA GLY A 251 14.31 -10.55 12.62
C GLY A 251 15.21 -9.86 11.59
N SER A 252 15.38 -10.45 10.40
CA SER A 252 16.27 -9.91 9.36
C SER A 252 15.63 -8.90 8.41
N TYR A 253 14.35 -8.56 8.62
CA TYR A 253 13.59 -7.70 7.71
C TYR A 253 12.75 -6.68 8.48
N ALA A 254 12.35 -5.60 7.81
CA ALA A 254 11.52 -4.54 8.40
C ALA A 254 10.08 -4.66 7.89
N ALA A 255 9.13 -4.04 8.58
CA ALA A 255 7.72 -4.01 8.19
C ALA A 255 7.03 -2.77 8.80
N LEU A 256 5.81 -2.50 8.38
CA LEU A 256 4.97 -1.52 9.08
C LEU A 256 4.47 -2.09 10.41
N GLY A 257 4.47 -1.26 11.44
CA GLY A 257 3.77 -1.48 12.71
C GLY A 257 2.38 -0.82 12.70
N HIS A 258 1.54 -1.17 13.68
CA HIS A 258 0.30 -0.43 13.89
C HIS A 258 0.58 1.03 14.22
N SER A 259 -0.31 1.90 13.76
CA SER A 259 -0.23 3.34 13.96
C SER A 259 -1.12 3.76 15.13
N THR A 260 -0.76 4.88 15.76
CA THR A 260 -1.54 5.49 16.83
C THR A 260 -2.11 6.82 16.36
N THR A 261 -3.29 7.19 16.85
CA THR A 261 -3.87 8.50 16.53
C THR A 261 -3.08 9.59 17.29
N ASN A 262 -2.66 10.63 16.58
CA ASN A 262 -2.06 11.81 17.22
C ASN A 262 -3.15 12.48 18.08
N GLN A 263 -3.03 12.41 19.42
CA GLN A 263 -4.01 12.97 20.37
C GLN A 263 -4.11 14.52 20.38
N GLY A 264 -3.55 15.23 19.40
CA GLY A 264 -3.38 16.69 19.43
C GLY A 264 -4.45 17.55 18.72
N ASP A 265 -5.27 17.01 17.81
CA ASP A 265 -6.06 17.83 16.88
C ASP A 265 -7.59 17.72 17.04
N LEU A 266 -8.09 17.57 18.27
CA LEU A 266 -9.54 17.68 18.54
C LEU A 266 -9.99 19.03 19.14
N HIS A 267 -9.09 19.89 19.62
CA HIS A 267 -9.45 21.23 20.12
C HIS A 267 -8.22 22.14 20.18
N GLU A 268 -7.90 22.90 19.12
CA GLU A 268 -7.20 24.22 19.17
C GLU A 268 -6.76 24.72 17.78
N ARG A 269 -7.70 25.01 16.88
CA ARG A 269 -7.48 25.98 15.78
C ARG A 269 -8.64 26.95 15.60
N VAL A 270 -9.23 27.37 16.72
CA VAL A 270 -10.11 28.55 16.76
C VAL A 270 -9.73 29.34 18.00
N LYS A 271 -8.62 30.09 17.91
CA LYS A 271 -8.32 31.28 18.72
C LYS A 271 -6.99 31.85 18.24
N GLY A 272 -7.03 33.04 17.66
CA GLY A 272 -5.82 33.85 17.50
C GLY A 272 -5.67 34.62 16.19
N THR A 273 -6.66 35.40 15.77
CA THR A 273 -6.42 36.59 14.92
C THR A 273 -7.53 37.62 15.12
N HIS A 274 -7.52 38.31 16.26
CA HIS A 274 -8.04 39.68 16.38
C HIS A 274 -6.92 40.51 17.02
N ASN A 275 -6.24 41.28 16.19
CA ASN A 275 -5.65 42.57 16.52
C ASN A 275 -6.27 43.58 15.57
#